data_AF-A0A918Z9Z1-F1
#
_entry.id   AF-A0A918Z9Z1-F1
#
_cell.length_a   1.000
_cell.length_b   1.000
_cell.length_c   1.000
_cell.angle_alpha   90.00
_cell.angle_beta   90.00
_cell.angle_gamma   90.00
#
_symmetry.space_group_name_H-M   'P 1'
#
loop_
_entity.id
_entity.type
_entity.pdbx_description
1 polymer ?
#
loop_
_entity_poly.entity_id
_entity_poly.type
_entity_poly.pdbx_seq_one_letter_code
_entity_poly.pdbx_strand_id
1 'polypeptide(L)'
;MTSCPNPEAPAASSRDPMPGDVLLMLGEGPLSALIAWCGDSIYSHAALVADDGDLIEAAAHGVRRYPLMQRLNDHDNYPFVDLFRPHDADGRPLPDGDRAAVLAHAVSLLGVPYPLDRLATLGVLVAVRGKLPSHWLARLVVREALDHLVRNDPSHMVCSEVVYRSFAECDAQPRGRLAPTVVLEPRGTAPFPKIDWKALWDEVWPLLHPKRRQALAAVAAQTGGEAAERVATAADLAPADDELADSLAAARARLGLSASAATPILAATPPLPVPNPNPKLVTPLDLASSPSLMRIGRLSGAASPVPADAVG
;
A
#
# COMPACT_ATOMS: atom_id res chain seq x y z
N MET A 1 55.15 15.82 21.48
CA MET A 1 54.39 15.21 20.36
C MET A 1 53.30 14.35 20.98
N THR A 2 52.17 14.98 21.28
CA THR A 2 51.01 14.35 21.91
C THR A 2 49.95 14.22 20.82
N SER A 3 49.62 12.98 20.45
CA SER A 3 48.60 12.68 19.43
C SER A 3 47.22 13.03 19.98
N CYS A 4 46.50 13.90 19.28
CA CYS A 4 45.06 14.07 19.48
C CYS A 4 44.34 12.77 19.08
N PRO A 5 43.37 12.29 19.86
CA PRO A 5 42.49 11.22 19.41
C PRO A 5 41.63 11.73 18.24
N ASN A 6 41.51 10.91 17.20
CA ASN A 6 40.55 11.12 16.12
C ASN A 6 39.14 11.28 16.73
N PRO A 7 38.34 12.28 16.33
CA PRO A 7 36.93 12.28 16.67
C PRO A 7 36.28 11.06 16.00
N GLU A 8 35.60 10.25 16.82
CA GLU A 8 34.72 9.18 16.38
C GLU A 8 33.81 9.69 15.25
N ALA A 9 33.61 8.84 14.25
CA ALA A 9 32.63 9.08 13.20
C ALA A 9 31.29 9.48 13.84
N PRO A 10 30.58 10.48 13.30
CA PRO A 10 29.32 10.92 13.89
C PRO A 10 28.35 9.73 13.93
N ALA A 11 27.82 9.44 15.13
CA ALA A 11 26.73 8.49 15.29
C ALA A 11 25.63 8.87 14.29
N ALA A 12 25.25 7.92 13.44
CA ALA A 12 24.18 8.10 12.46
C ALA A 12 23.01 8.82 13.14
N SER A 13 22.51 9.88 12.52
CA SER A 13 21.38 10.60 13.07
C SER A 13 20.23 9.62 13.23
N SER A 14 19.38 9.74 14.25
CA SER A 14 18.30 8.78 14.52
C SER A 14 17.32 8.59 13.34
N ARG A 15 17.42 9.43 12.29
CA ARG A 15 16.61 9.42 11.07
C ARG A 15 17.33 8.90 9.84
N ASP A 16 18.59 8.50 9.94
CA ASP A 16 19.31 7.94 8.80
C ASP A 16 18.69 6.57 8.45
N PRO A 17 18.27 6.36 7.18
CA PRO A 17 17.71 5.09 6.75
C PRO A 17 18.75 3.97 6.86
N MET A 18 18.35 2.84 7.40
CA MET A 18 19.21 1.67 7.55
C MET A 18 18.61 0.45 6.84
N PRO A 19 19.41 -0.51 6.33
CA PRO A 19 18.89 -1.68 5.59
C PRO A 19 17.94 -2.55 6.43
N GLY A 20 16.68 -2.72 6.02
CA GLY A 20 15.64 -3.38 6.81
C GLY A 20 14.64 -2.41 7.46
N ASP A 21 14.88 -1.10 7.41
CA ASP A 21 13.85 -0.11 7.71
C ASP A 21 12.77 -0.14 6.61
N VAL A 22 11.57 0.32 6.95
CA VAL A 22 10.40 0.37 6.05
C VAL A 22 10.13 1.81 5.66
N LEU A 23 9.86 2.05 4.38
CA LEU A 23 9.42 3.33 3.86
C LEU A 23 7.94 3.24 3.50
N LEU A 24 7.14 4.17 4.02
CA LEU A 24 5.74 4.34 3.63
C LEU A 24 5.56 5.69 2.96
N MET A 25 4.86 5.71 1.83
CA MET A 25 4.74 6.91 1.01
C MET A 25 3.40 6.97 0.28
N LEU A 26 3.02 8.19 -0.12
CA LEU A 26 1.93 8.43 -1.05
C LEU A 26 2.53 8.57 -2.45
N GLY A 27 2.12 7.72 -3.38
CA GLY A 27 2.38 7.94 -4.80
C GLY A 27 1.50 9.06 -5.35
N GLU A 28 1.95 9.72 -6.40
CA GLU A 28 1.15 10.65 -7.19
C GLU A 28 0.10 9.89 -8.00
N GLY A 29 -0.92 10.62 -8.45
CA GLY A 29 -1.96 10.11 -9.33
C GLY A 29 -3.28 9.83 -8.61
N PRO A 30 -4.43 10.02 -9.27
CA PRO A 30 -5.75 9.67 -8.76
C PRO A 30 -5.90 8.24 -8.25
N LEU A 31 -5.25 7.26 -8.88
CA LEU A 31 -5.32 5.87 -8.42
C LEU A 31 -4.63 5.71 -7.06
N SER A 32 -3.48 6.35 -6.84
CA SER A 32 -2.79 6.36 -5.55
C SER A 32 -3.66 7.00 -4.45
N ALA A 33 -4.35 8.10 -4.76
CA ALA A 33 -5.28 8.75 -3.84
C ALA A 33 -6.47 7.84 -3.48
N LEU A 34 -6.99 7.08 -4.45
CA LEU A 34 -8.05 6.09 -4.22
C LEU A 34 -7.56 4.90 -3.38
N ILE A 35 -6.35 4.39 -3.62
CA ILE A 35 -5.72 3.31 -2.84
C ILE A 35 -5.58 3.77 -1.38
N ALA A 36 -5.01 4.96 -1.14
CA ALA A 36 -4.86 5.52 0.19
C ALA A 36 -6.23 5.67 0.89
N TRP A 37 -7.23 6.24 0.21
CA TRP A 37 -8.57 6.43 0.76
C TRP A 37 -9.31 5.11 1.04
N CYS A 38 -9.21 4.11 0.16
CA CYS A 38 -9.82 2.79 0.34
C CYS A 38 -9.12 2.01 1.46
N GLY A 39 -7.82 2.23 1.65
CA GLY A 39 -7.03 1.64 2.72
C GLY A 39 -7.11 2.38 4.06
N ASP A 40 -7.93 3.45 4.17
CA ASP A 40 -8.00 4.34 5.33
C ASP A 40 -6.62 4.86 5.78
N SER A 41 -5.74 5.10 4.81
CA SER A 41 -4.35 5.48 5.02
C SER A 41 -4.02 6.81 4.35
N ILE A 42 -2.94 7.45 4.80
CA ILE A 42 -2.26 8.50 4.02
C ILE A 42 -1.26 7.92 3.03
N TYR A 43 -0.96 6.61 3.12
CA TYR A 43 0.02 5.92 2.29
C TYR A 43 -0.68 5.09 1.21
N SER A 44 -0.10 5.06 0.01
CA SER A 44 -0.53 4.17 -1.08
C SER A 44 0.54 3.16 -1.47
N HIS A 45 1.75 3.31 -0.94
CA HIS A 45 2.91 2.51 -1.34
C HIS A 45 3.86 2.24 -0.17
N ALA A 46 4.58 1.13 -0.27
CA ALA A 46 5.54 0.67 0.73
C ALA A 46 6.82 0.13 0.07
N ALA A 47 7.95 0.28 0.74
CA ALA A 47 9.25 -0.26 0.32
C ALA A 47 10.11 -0.66 1.53
N LEU A 48 11.09 -1.52 1.31
CA LEU A 48 12.12 -1.86 2.29
C LEU A 48 13.43 -1.14 1.94
N VAL A 49 14.07 -0.48 2.90
CA VAL A 49 15.42 0.06 2.71
C VAL A 49 16.39 -1.11 2.54
N ALA A 50 17.21 -1.08 1.50
CA ALA A 50 18.22 -2.10 1.22
C ALA A 50 19.63 -1.61 1.58
N ASP A 51 20.60 -2.48 1.36
CA ASP A 51 22.02 -2.14 1.32
C ASP A 51 22.36 -1.28 0.09
N ASP A 52 23.59 -0.75 0.07
CA ASP A 52 24.16 0.04 -1.04
C ASP A 52 23.36 1.29 -1.46
N GLY A 53 22.53 1.82 -0.56
CA GLY A 53 21.76 3.04 -0.82
C GLY A 53 20.54 2.81 -1.72
N ASP A 54 20.06 1.57 -1.83
CA ASP A 54 18.85 1.20 -2.55
C ASP A 54 17.64 1.04 -1.61
N LEU A 55 16.46 0.95 -2.23
CA LEU A 55 15.26 0.36 -1.66
C LEU A 55 14.83 -0.84 -2.51
N ILE A 56 14.14 -1.79 -1.90
CA ILE A 56 13.42 -2.88 -2.58
C ILE A 56 11.93 -2.58 -2.52
N GLU A 57 11.28 -2.59 -3.67
CA GLU A 57 9.85 -2.36 -3.80
C GLU A 57 9.23 -3.24 -4.89
N ALA A 58 7.92 -3.47 -4.79
CA ALA A 58 7.14 -3.98 -5.91
C ALA A 58 6.55 -2.80 -6.70
N ALA A 59 6.91 -2.66 -7.97
CA ALA A 59 6.38 -1.63 -8.88
C ALA A 59 5.95 -2.28 -10.20
N ALA A 60 5.48 -1.52 -11.19
CA ALA A 60 4.94 -2.07 -12.46
C ALA A 60 5.86 -3.07 -13.20
N HIS A 61 7.17 -3.04 -12.95
CA HIS A 61 8.17 -3.96 -13.52
C HIS A 61 8.52 -5.15 -12.62
N GLY A 62 7.72 -5.43 -11.59
CA GLY A 62 8.01 -6.45 -10.57
C GLY A 62 8.75 -5.91 -9.35
N VAL A 63 9.15 -6.85 -8.49
CA VAL A 63 10.00 -6.57 -7.34
C VAL A 63 11.39 -6.20 -7.82
N ARG A 64 11.86 -5.01 -7.47
CA ARG A 64 13.10 -4.43 -7.98
C ARG A 64 13.86 -3.69 -6.89
N ARG A 65 15.16 -3.51 -7.13
CA ARG A 65 15.94 -2.46 -6.47
C ARG A 65 15.72 -1.12 -7.15
N TYR A 66 15.76 -0.04 -6.39
CA TYR A 66 15.67 1.32 -6.88
C TYR A 66 16.53 2.25 -6.00
N PRO A 67 17.26 3.24 -6.55
CA PRO A 67 18.09 4.11 -5.72
C PRO A 67 17.28 4.93 -4.72
N LEU A 68 17.62 4.85 -3.43
CA LEU A 68 16.90 5.53 -2.35
C LEU A 68 16.93 7.05 -2.55
N MET A 69 18.10 7.61 -2.86
CA MET A 69 18.23 9.06 -3.07
C MET A 69 17.42 9.54 -4.28
N GLN A 70 17.26 8.71 -5.31
CA GLN A 70 16.39 9.04 -6.43
C GLN A 70 14.93 9.11 -5.98
N ARG A 71 14.47 8.16 -5.14
CA ARG A 71 13.13 8.21 -4.54
C ARG A 71 12.93 9.43 -3.64
N LEU A 72 13.90 9.77 -2.80
CA LEU A 72 13.77 10.90 -1.86
C LEU A 72 13.73 12.26 -2.56
N ASN A 73 14.34 12.38 -3.75
CA ASN A 73 14.34 13.59 -4.57
C ASN A 73 13.16 13.66 -5.56
N ASP A 74 12.37 12.59 -5.69
CA ASP A 74 11.23 12.49 -6.61
C ASP A 74 9.95 13.07 -6.00
N HIS A 75 9.99 14.38 -5.71
CA HIS A 75 8.89 15.08 -5.04
C HIS A 75 7.62 15.19 -5.90
N ASP A 76 7.77 15.10 -7.22
CA ASP A 76 6.65 15.15 -8.16
C ASP A 76 5.81 13.87 -8.03
N ASN A 77 6.46 12.69 -8.01
CA ASN A 77 5.74 11.41 -7.91
C ASN A 77 5.53 10.95 -6.46
N TYR A 78 6.26 11.48 -5.49
CA TYR A 78 6.20 11.10 -4.08
C TYR A 78 6.26 12.36 -3.19
N PRO A 79 5.11 13.02 -2.93
CA PRO A 79 5.05 14.25 -2.15
C PRO A 79 5.60 14.11 -0.73
N PHE A 80 5.63 12.90 -0.18
CA PHE A 80 6.33 12.61 1.06
C PHE A 80 6.77 11.14 1.17
N VAL A 81 7.81 10.92 1.97
CA VAL A 81 8.31 9.59 2.36
C VAL A 81 8.55 9.55 3.87
N ASP A 82 7.87 8.65 4.56
CA ASP A 82 8.05 8.41 6.00
C ASP A 82 8.87 7.13 6.23
N LEU A 83 9.79 7.20 7.21
CA LEU A 83 10.64 6.11 7.66
C LEU A 83 10.05 5.45 8.90
N PHE A 84 10.01 4.13 8.88
CA PHE A 84 9.61 3.26 9.97
C PHE A 84 10.72 2.27 10.28
N ARG A 85 11.00 2.03 11.56
CA ARG A 85 12.04 1.10 12.00
C ARG A 85 11.41 -0.10 12.70
N PRO A 86 11.79 -1.33 12.33
CA PRO A 86 11.26 -2.51 13.00
C PRO A 86 11.84 -2.66 14.40
N HIS A 87 10.97 -3.04 15.33
CA HIS A 87 11.30 -3.28 16.73
C HIS A 87 10.85 -4.67 17.17
N ASP A 88 11.53 -5.23 18.16
CA ASP A 88 11.13 -6.46 18.83
C ASP A 88 9.95 -6.23 19.79
N ALA A 89 9.49 -7.30 20.45
CA ALA A 89 8.37 -7.25 21.38
C ALA A 89 8.63 -6.37 22.63
N ASP A 90 9.90 -6.10 22.95
CA ASP A 90 10.31 -5.23 24.05
C ASP A 90 10.46 -3.76 23.61
N GLY A 91 10.14 -3.45 22.34
CA GLY A 91 10.25 -2.11 21.78
C GLY A 91 11.69 -1.68 21.52
N ARG A 92 12.62 -2.62 21.32
CA ARG A 92 14.01 -2.34 20.94
C ARG A 92 14.19 -2.52 19.43
N PRO A 93 15.04 -1.72 18.76
CA PRO A 93 15.32 -1.92 17.34
C PRO A 93 15.77 -3.36 17.06
N LEU A 94 15.32 -3.93 15.95
CA LEU A 94 15.73 -5.29 15.59
C LEU A 94 17.27 -5.41 15.51
N PRO A 95 17.87 -6.50 15.99
CA PRO A 95 19.31 -6.74 15.86
C PRO A 95 19.76 -6.83 14.39
N ASP A 96 21.02 -6.51 14.11
CA ASP A 96 21.56 -6.52 12.74
C ASP A 96 21.41 -7.87 12.02
N GLY A 97 21.56 -8.98 12.74
CA GLY A 97 21.36 -10.32 12.17
C GLY A 97 19.93 -10.56 11.68
N ASP A 98 18.94 -10.01 12.38
CA ASP A 98 17.53 -10.11 12.00
C ASP A 98 17.24 -9.22 10.81
N ARG A 99 17.77 -7.99 10.81
CA ARG A 99 17.65 -7.06 9.68
C ARG A 99 18.29 -7.65 8.41
N ALA A 100 19.44 -8.32 8.56
CA ALA A 100 20.10 -9.03 7.47
C ALA A 100 19.26 -10.20 6.94
N ALA A 101 18.60 -10.96 7.81
CA ALA A 101 17.70 -12.05 7.40
C ALA A 101 16.48 -11.53 6.61
N VAL A 102 15.89 -10.42 7.06
CA VAL A 102 14.79 -9.73 6.35
C VAL A 102 15.25 -9.26 4.96
N LEU A 103 16.42 -8.61 4.90
CA LEU A 103 16.98 -8.13 3.64
C LEU A 103 17.31 -9.29 2.69
N ALA A 104 17.92 -10.36 3.18
CA ALA A 104 18.23 -11.54 2.38
C ALA A 104 16.96 -12.14 1.76
N HIS A 105 15.87 -12.20 2.54
CA HIS A 105 14.59 -12.66 2.01
C HIS A 105 14.03 -11.68 0.97
N ALA A 106 14.04 -10.37 1.24
CA ALA A 106 13.60 -9.35 0.28
C ALA A 106 14.36 -9.43 -1.06
N VAL A 107 15.67 -9.69 -1.01
CA VAL A 107 16.51 -9.91 -2.21
C VAL A 107 16.10 -11.17 -2.96
N SER A 108 15.71 -12.24 -2.26
CA SER A 108 15.21 -13.47 -2.91
C SER A 108 13.92 -13.27 -3.71
N LEU A 109 13.17 -12.20 -3.40
CA LEU A 109 11.92 -11.85 -4.08
C LEU A 109 12.14 -11.03 -5.36
N LEU A 110 13.37 -10.59 -5.66
CA LEU A 110 13.66 -9.79 -6.85
C LEU A 110 13.22 -10.49 -8.14
N GLY A 111 12.60 -9.72 -9.03
CA GLY A 111 12.07 -10.20 -10.30
C GLY A 111 10.69 -10.85 -10.22
N VAL A 112 10.14 -11.09 -9.03
CA VAL A 112 8.75 -11.55 -8.89
C VAL A 112 7.84 -10.50 -9.54
N PRO A 113 7.01 -10.88 -10.54
CA PRO A 113 6.13 -9.95 -11.22
C PRO A 113 5.22 -9.18 -10.26
N TYR A 114 4.98 -7.92 -10.59
CA TYR A 114 3.91 -7.17 -9.96
C TYR A 114 2.62 -7.67 -10.59
N PRO A 115 1.52 -7.85 -9.82
CA PRO A 115 0.23 -8.10 -10.44
C PRO A 115 -0.03 -6.90 -11.34
N LEU A 116 0.15 -7.08 -12.66
CA LEU A 116 0.23 -6.00 -13.65
C LEU A 116 -1.02 -5.12 -13.71
N ASP A 117 -2.04 -5.48 -12.95
CA ASP A 117 -3.19 -4.66 -12.75
C ASP A 117 -3.17 -4.00 -11.35
N ARG A 118 -2.79 -2.72 -11.31
CA ARG A 118 -2.89 -1.89 -10.09
C ARG A 118 -4.34 -1.84 -9.57
N LEU A 119 -5.33 -2.15 -10.40
CA LEU A 119 -6.72 -2.26 -9.97
C LEU A 119 -6.90 -3.47 -9.03
N ALA A 120 -6.19 -4.59 -9.20
CA ALA A 120 -6.23 -5.71 -8.26
C ALA A 120 -5.86 -5.30 -6.82
N THR A 121 -4.86 -4.42 -6.63
CA THR A 121 -4.51 -3.86 -5.32
C THR A 121 -5.66 -3.04 -4.72
N LEU A 122 -6.28 -2.17 -5.53
CA LEU A 122 -7.46 -1.43 -5.14
C LEU A 122 -8.63 -2.38 -4.80
N GLY A 123 -8.79 -3.46 -5.56
CA GLY A 123 -9.83 -4.47 -5.38
C GLY A 123 -9.67 -5.22 -4.06
N VAL A 124 -8.43 -5.55 -3.68
CA VAL A 124 -8.12 -6.14 -2.37
C VAL A 124 -8.46 -5.15 -1.26
N LEU A 125 -8.06 -3.89 -1.38
CA LEU A 125 -8.35 -2.87 -0.35
C LEU A 125 -9.85 -2.67 -0.16
N VAL A 126 -10.60 -2.57 -1.26
CA VAL A 126 -12.06 -2.51 -1.23
C VAL A 126 -12.65 -3.78 -0.64
N ALA A 127 -12.13 -4.96 -1.00
CA ALA A 127 -12.60 -6.23 -0.46
C ALA A 127 -12.41 -6.35 1.06
N VAL A 128 -11.26 -5.90 1.56
CA VAL A 128 -10.91 -5.91 2.99
C VAL A 128 -11.71 -4.88 3.76
N ARG A 129 -11.72 -3.62 3.31
CA ARG A 129 -12.29 -2.50 4.07
C ARG A 129 -13.78 -2.29 3.82
N GLY A 130 -14.29 -2.71 2.66
CA GLY A 130 -15.70 -2.57 2.27
C GLY A 130 -16.11 -1.12 2.01
N LYS A 131 -15.15 -0.25 1.69
CA LYS A 131 -15.38 1.17 1.43
C LYS A 131 -15.62 1.37 -0.06
N LEU A 132 -16.86 1.67 -0.44
CA LEU A 132 -17.25 1.90 -1.83
C LEU A 132 -17.38 3.41 -2.08
N PRO A 133 -16.81 3.93 -3.18
CA PRO A 133 -16.96 5.33 -3.54
C PRO A 133 -18.38 5.62 -4.04
N SER A 134 -18.87 6.84 -3.84
CA SER A 134 -20.17 7.26 -4.38
C SER A 134 -20.10 7.72 -5.85
N HIS A 135 -18.92 8.14 -6.31
CA HIS A 135 -18.73 8.63 -7.68
C HIS A 135 -18.74 7.47 -8.69
N TRP A 136 -19.55 7.58 -9.74
CA TRP A 136 -19.77 6.50 -10.71
C TRP A 136 -18.49 5.99 -11.37
N LEU A 137 -17.55 6.89 -11.72
CA LEU A 137 -16.30 6.48 -12.35
C LEU A 137 -15.44 5.69 -11.36
N ALA A 138 -15.33 6.15 -10.11
CA ALA A 138 -14.62 5.40 -9.07
C ALA A 138 -15.30 4.06 -8.78
N ARG A 139 -16.63 3.96 -8.87
CA ARG A 139 -17.38 2.70 -8.76
C ARG A 139 -17.08 1.73 -9.91
N LEU A 140 -16.94 2.25 -11.13
CA LEU A 140 -16.50 1.46 -12.28
C LEU A 140 -15.05 0.97 -12.11
N VAL A 141 -14.15 1.85 -11.65
CA VAL A 141 -12.76 1.48 -11.32
C VAL A 141 -12.74 0.38 -10.24
N VAL A 142 -13.55 0.52 -9.19
CA VAL A 142 -13.67 -0.49 -8.12
C VAL A 142 -14.27 -1.80 -8.63
N ARG A 143 -15.27 -1.76 -9.51
CA ARG A 143 -15.85 -2.96 -10.12
C ARG A 143 -14.80 -3.73 -10.93
N GLU A 144 -14.07 -3.00 -11.76
CA GLU A 144 -12.99 -3.55 -12.57
C GLU A 144 -11.88 -4.11 -11.67
N ALA A 145 -11.49 -3.38 -10.63
CA ALA A 145 -10.56 -3.83 -9.59
C ALA A 145 -10.95 -5.14 -8.90
N LEU A 146 -12.25 -5.32 -8.59
CA LEU A 146 -12.79 -6.56 -8.03
C LEU A 146 -12.82 -7.71 -9.05
N ASP A 147 -13.01 -7.41 -10.34
CA ASP A 147 -12.93 -8.40 -11.43
C ASP A 147 -11.50 -8.88 -11.68
N HIS A 148 -10.54 -7.95 -11.61
CA HIS A 148 -9.10 -8.25 -11.69
C HIS A 148 -8.52 -8.84 -10.42
N LEU A 149 -9.34 -9.12 -9.40
CA LEU A 149 -8.95 -9.90 -8.23
C LEU A 149 -8.72 -11.36 -8.64
N VAL A 150 -7.66 -11.55 -9.41
CA VAL A 150 -7.19 -12.76 -10.05
C VAL A 150 -6.30 -13.45 -9.04
N ARG A 151 -6.89 -14.45 -8.36
CA ARG A 151 -6.26 -15.57 -7.65
C ARG A 151 -5.24 -15.17 -6.56
N ASN A 152 -5.28 -15.85 -5.42
CA ASN A 152 -4.18 -15.83 -4.47
C ASN A 152 -2.96 -16.54 -5.10
N ASP A 153 -2.28 -15.85 -6.02
CA ASP A 153 -1.16 -16.36 -6.79
C ASP A 153 0.15 -15.85 -6.18
N PRO A 154 0.97 -16.75 -5.57
CA PRO A 154 2.24 -16.37 -4.97
C PRO A 154 3.29 -15.97 -6.02
N SER A 155 3.05 -16.18 -7.32
CA SER A 155 3.96 -15.76 -8.40
C SER A 155 3.90 -14.26 -8.73
N HIS A 156 3.04 -13.50 -8.06
CA HIS A 156 2.95 -12.04 -8.22
C HIS A 156 2.97 -11.38 -6.83
N MET A 157 3.47 -10.14 -6.68
CA MET A 157 3.43 -9.43 -5.37
C MET A 157 3.18 -7.93 -5.46
N VAL A 158 2.40 -7.40 -4.51
CA VAL A 158 2.20 -5.95 -4.31
C VAL A 158 3.22 -5.38 -3.33
N CYS A 159 3.31 -4.05 -3.25
CA CYS A 159 4.33 -3.34 -2.49
C CYS A 159 4.33 -3.66 -0.98
N SER A 160 3.17 -3.61 -0.32
CA SER A 160 3.02 -3.97 1.09
C SER A 160 3.21 -5.47 1.36
N GLU A 161 2.83 -6.32 0.42
CA GLU A 161 3.05 -7.77 0.51
C GLU A 161 4.54 -8.11 0.50
N VAL A 162 5.33 -7.48 -0.38
CA VAL A 162 6.79 -7.67 -0.39
C VAL A 162 7.40 -7.35 0.95
N VAL A 163 7.04 -6.19 1.53
CA VAL A 163 7.52 -5.80 2.87
C VAL A 163 7.09 -6.85 3.90
N TYR A 164 5.80 -7.18 3.98
CA TYR A 164 5.30 -8.14 4.97
C TYR A 164 5.97 -9.51 4.87
N ARG A 165 6.07 -10.07 3.65
CA ARG A 165 6.71 -11.37 3.42
C ARG A 165 8.18 -11.34 3.77
N SER A 166 8.90 -10.25 3.43
CA SER A 166 10.32 -10.07 3.76
C SER A 166 10.58 -10.33 5.25
N PHE A 167 9.68 -9.89 6.11
CA PHE A 167 9.75 -10.15 7.55
C PHE A 167 9.18 -11.50 7.96
N ALA A 168 7.99 -11.86 7.49
CA ALA A 168 7.26 -13.04 7.96
C ALA A 168 7.88 -14.37 7.52
N GLU A 169 8.61 -14.38 6.40
CA GLU A 169 9.09 -15.60 5.77
C GLU A 169 10.62 -15.74 5.76
N CYS A 170 11.34 -14.76 6.31
CA CYS A 170 12.79 -14.85 6.49
C CYS A 170 13.20 -15.98 7.43
N ASP A 171 14.49 -16.33 7.39
CA ASP A 171 15.06 -17.48 8.11
C ASP A 171 15.25 -17.28 9.62
N ALA A 172 14.70 -16.18 10.18
CA ALA A 172 14.72 -15.93 11.63
C ALA A 172 14.00 -17.06 12.39
N GLN A 173 14.57 -17.47 13.53
CA GLN A 173 14.05 -18.56 14.35
C GLN A 173 13.42 -18.07 15.67
N PRO A 174 12.22 -18.56 16.03
CA PRO A 174 11.34 -19.43 15.23
C PRO A 174 10.76 -18.72 14.00
N ARG A 175 10.45 -19.49 12.94
CA ARG A 175 9.89 -18.98 11.69
C ARG A 175 8.67 -18.08 11.96
N GLY A 176 8.64 -16.91 11.32
CA GLY A 176 7.55 -15.95 11.45
C GLY A 176 7.65 -15.03 12.68
N ARG A 177 8.66 -15.17 13.55
CA ARG A 177 8.77 -14.29 14.73
C ARG A 177 8.97 -12.80 14.41
N LEU A 178 9.44 -12.50 13.20
CA LEU A 178 9.69 -11.12 12.75
C LEU A 178 8.50 -10.54 11.97
N ALA A 179 7.45 -11.32 11.71
CA ALA A 179 6.27 -10.86 10.98
C ALA A 179 5.66 -9.61 11.66
N PRO A 180 5.47 -8.48 10.95
CA PRO A 180 4.82 -7.32 11.51
C PRO A 180 3.45 -7.70 12.06
N THR A 181 3.16 -7.31 13.30
CA THR A 181 1.85 -7.60 13.88
C THR A 181 0.80 -6.77 13.15
N VAL A 182 -0.16 -7.43 12.50
CA VAL A 182 -1.32 -6.76 11.88
C VAL A 182 -2.40 -6.62 12.93
N VAL A 183 -2.91 -5.41 13.12
CA VAL A 183 -4.00 -5.11 14.06
C VAL A 183 -5.23 -4.63 13.31
N LEU A 184 -6.41 -4.99 13.81
CA LEU A 184 -7.67 -4.50 13.24
C LEU A 184 -7.90 -3.03 13.64
N GLU A 185 -7.62 -2.13 12.72
CA GLU A 185 -7.94 -0.71 12.87
C GLU A 185 -9.42 -0.42 12.59
N PRO A 186 -10.04 0.53 13.32
CA PRO A 186 -11.36 1.06 13.00
C PRO A 186 -11.40 1.63 11.58
N ARG A 187 -12.59 1.64 10.98
CA ARG A 187 -12.81 2.28 9.67
C ARG A 187 -12.56 3.78 9.74
N GLY A 188 -11.81 4.28 8.78
CA GLY A 188 -11.54 5.71 8.62
C GLY A 188 -12.78 6.46 8.14
N THR A 189 -12.98 7.68 8.67
CA THR A 189 -14.06 8.60 8.26
C THR A 189 -13.57 9.67 7.28
N ALA A 190 -12.36 9.51 6.74
CA ALA A 190 -11.75 10.49 5.85
C ALA A 190 -12.67 10.80 4.66
N PRO A 191 -12.88 12.10 4.33
CA PRO A 191 -13.70 12.49 3.21
C PRO A 191 -13.13 11.92 1.90
N PHE A 192 -14.01 11.70 0.92
CA PHE A 192 -13.58 11.27 -0.40
C PHE A 192 -12.58 12.29 -0.99
N PRO A 193 -11.43 11.84 -1.53
CA PRO A 193 -10.41 12.75 -2.03
C PRO A 193 -10.94 13.56 -3.22
N LYS A 194 -10.36 14.75 -3.43
CA LYS A 194 -10.53 15.47 -4.70
C LYS A 194 -9.76 14.70 -5.77
N ILE A 195 -10.47 14.24 -6.79
CA ILE A 195 -9.91 13.44 -7.87
C ILE A 195 -9.94 14.25 -9.17
N ASP A 196 -8.81 14.30 -9.87
CA ASP A 196 -8.78 14.62 -11.29
C ASP A 196 -9.31 13.40 -12.07
N TRP A 197 -10.56 13.51 -12.52
CA TRP A 197 -11.25 12.41 -13.18
C TRP A 197 -10.70 12.06 -14.56
N LYS A 198 -10.12 13.06 -15.25
CA LYS A 198 -9.49 12.84 -16.55
C LYS A 198 -8.18 12.09 -16.37
N ALA A 199 -7.34 12.54 -15.43
CA ALA A 199 -6.11 11.83 -15.10
C ALA A 199 -6.39 10.41 -14.58
N LEU A 200 -7.44 10.22 -13.77
CA LEU A 200 -7.85 8.88 -13.31
C LEU A 200 -8.23 7.99 -14.51
N TRP A 201 -9.00 8.54 -15.44
CA TRP A 201 -9.40 7.80 -16.63
C TRP A 201 -8.20 7.38 -17.47
N ASP A 202 -7.27 8.30 -17.71
CA ASP A 202 -6.07 8.03 -18.50
C ASP A 202 -5.14 7.00 -17.82
N GLU A 203 -5.01 7.05 -16.49
CA GLU A 203 -4.28 6.05 -15.70
C GLU A 203 -4.92 4.66 -15.76
N VAL A 204 -6.26 4.60 -15.67
CA VAL A 204 -7.00 3.35 -15.56
C VAL A 204 -7.26 2.71 -16.92
N TRP A 205 -7.43 3.50 -17.99
CA TRP A 205 -7.70 3.01 -19.34
C TRP A 205 -6.79 1.88 -19.83
N PRO A 206 -5.45 1.95 -19.71
CA PRO A 206 -4.57 0.85 -20.10
C PRO A 206 -4.73 -0.41 -19.22
N LEU A 207 -5.29 -0.27 -18.01
CA LEU A 207 -5.49 -1.34 -17.03
C LEU A 207 -6.84 -2.06 -17.20
N LEU A 208 -7.81 -1.42 -17.86
CA LEU A 208 -9.13 -2.03 -18.13
C LEU A 208 -9.00 -3.33 -18.95
N HIS A 209 -9.83 -4.33 -18.65
CA HIS A 209 -9.96 -5.54 -19.46
C HIS A 209 -10.29 -5.18 -20.93
N PRO A 210 -9.74 -5.92 -21.92
CA PRO A 210 -10.00 -5.64 -23.34
C PRO A 210 -11.50 -5.57 -23.70
N LYS A 211 -12.32 -6.46 -23.13
CA LYS A 211 -13.77 -6.46 -23.32
C LYS A 211 -14.43 -5.19 -22.77
N ARG A 212 -13.93 -4.67 -21.64
CA ARG A 212 -14.43 -3.43 -21.01
C ARG A 212 -14.02 -2.20 -21.84
N ARG A 213 -12.77 -2.15 -22.30
CA ARG A 213 -12.31 -1.12 -23.26
C ARG A 213 -13.17 -1.09 -24.52
N GLN A 214 -13.48 -2.25 -25.10
CA GLN A 214 -14.34 -2.34 -26.28
C GLN A 214 -15.76 -1.82 -26.01
N ALA A 215 -16.37 -2.20 -24.88
CA ALA A 215 -17.70 -1.73 -24.50
C ALA A 215 -17.73 -0.20 -24.29
N LEU A 216 -16.72 0.37 -23.61
CA LEU A 216 -16.63 1.81 -23.35
C LEU A 216 -16.23 2.62 -24.60
N ALA A 217 -15.40 2.06 -25.48
CA ALA A 217 -15.05 2.67 -26.76
C ALA A 217 -16.29 2.78 -27.69
N ALA A 218 -17.18 1.78 -27.65
CA ALA A 218 -18.44 1.83 -28.39
C ALA A 218 -19.37 2.94 -27.87
N VAL A 219 -19.38 3.19 -26.56
CA VAL A 219 -20.14 4.29 -25.94
C VAL A 219 -19.53 5.65 -26.28
N ALA A 220 -18.21 5.79 -26.22
CA ALA A 220 -17.50 7.02 -26.58
C ALA A 220 -17.62 7.36 -28.08
N ALA A 221 -17.67 6.34 -28.95
CA ALA A 221 -17.91 6.52 -30.38
C ALA A 221 -19.34 6.99 -30.71
N GLN A 222 -20.31 6.69 -29.85
CA GLN A 222 -21.71 7.11 -30.02
C GLN A 222 -21.95 8.57 -29.58
N THR A 223 -21.09 9.16 -28.75
CA THR A 223 -21.31 10.50 -28.16
C THR A 223 -20.63 11.67 -28.89
N GLY A 224 -19.70 11.43 -29.82
CA GLY A 224 -19.05 12.49 -30.62
C GLY A 224 -17.94 13.26 -29.87
N GLY A 225 -16.92 13.72 -30.62
CA GLY A 225 -15.56 14.07 -30.15
C GLY A 225 -15.36 15.23 -29.15
N GLU A 226 -16.40 15.95 -28.73
CA GLU A 226 -16.34 16.91 -27.61
C GLU A 226 -17.09 16.44 -26.36
N ALA A 227 -17.68 15.25 -26.40
CA ALA A 227 -18.45 14.66 -25.31
C ALA A 227 -17.72 13.49 -24.65
N ALA A 228 -16.39 13.55 -24.52
CA ALA A 228 -15.60 12.63 -23.69
C ALA A 228 -15.60 13.08 -22.20
N GLU A 229 -15.58 14.40 -21.94
CA GLU A 229 -15.74 15.00 -20.60
C GLU A 229 -17.20 15.02 -20.12
N ARG A 230 -18.15 14.79 -21.03
CA ARG A 230 -19.60 14.68 -20.76
C ARG A 230 -20.17 13.29 -21.03
N VAL A 231 -19.35 12.23 -21.10
CA VAL A 231 -19.87 10.86 -21.14
C VAL A 231 -20.58 10.59 -19.82
N ALA A 232 -21.91 10.72 -19.89
CA ALA A 232 -22.93 10.33 -18.94
C ALA A 232 -22.91 11.05 -17.57
N THR A 233 -23.97 11.81 -17.31
CA THR A 233 -24.74 11.56 -16.08
C THR A 233 -25.13 10.07 -16.10
N ALA A 234 -24.31 9.13 -15.63
CA ALA A 234 -23.91 8.82 -14.24
C ALA A 234 -24.80 7.76 -13.55
N ALA A 235 -25.75 7.12 -14.26
CA ALA A 235 -26.52 5.99 -13.73
C ALA A 235 -26.33 4.68 -14.52
N ASP A 236 -26.43 4.69 -15.85
CA ASP A 236 -26.50 3.43 -16.64
C ASP A 236 -25.16 2.74 -16.90
N LEU A 237 -24.04 3.44 -16.66
CA LEU A 237 -22.67 2.88 -16.78
C LEU A 237 -22.07 2.55 -15.42
N ALA A 238 -22.66 3.06 -14.33
CA ALA A 238 -22.24 2.69 -13.00
C ALA A 238 -22.73 1.26 -12.73
N PRO A 239 -21.90 0.37 -12.19
CA PRO A 239 -22.41 -0.89 -11.70
C PRO A 239 -23.46 -0.61 -10.62
N ALA A 240 -24.59 -1.31 -10.70
CA ALA A 240 -25.65 -1.23 -9.70
C ALA A 240 -25.09 -1.56 -8.30
N ASP A 241 -25.71 -1.01 -7.25
CA ASP A 241 -25.29 -1.29 -5.87
C ASP A 241 -25.26 -2.79 -5.56
N ASP A 242 -26.29 -3.53 -6.00
CA ASP A 242 -26.38 -4.97 -5.82
C ASP A 242 -25.26 -5.70 -6.58
N GLU A 243 -24.91 -5.27 -7.80
CA GLU A 243 -23.83 -5.87 -8.58
C GLU A 243 -22.46 -5.67 -7.90
N LEU A 244 -22.20 -4.47 -7.37
CA LEU A 244 -20.99 -4.18 -6.60
C LEU A 244 -20.95 -4.94 -5.28
N ALA A 245 -22.08 -5.06 -4.59
CA ALA A 245 -22.20 -5.83 -3.36
C ALA A 245 -21.94 -7.33 -3.61
N ASP A 246 -22.50 -7.90 -4.69
CA ASP A 246 -22.27 -9.28 -5.10
C ASP A 246 -20.80 -9.52 -5.49
N SER A 247 -20.21 -8.59 -6.23
CA SER A 247 -18.81 -8.65 -6.65
C SER A 247 -17.87 -8.55 -5.45
N LEU A 248 -18.19 -7.68 -4.50
CA LEU A 248 -17.49 -7.55 -3.23
C LEU A 248 -17.61 -8.83 -2.40
N ALA A 249 -18.81 -9.40 -2.29
CA ALA A 249 -19.04 -10.65 -1.58
C ALA A 249 -18.27 -11.82 -2.23
N ALA A 250 -18.27 -11.91 -3.55
CA ALA A 250 -17.51 -12.91 -4.31
C ALA A 250 -16.00 -12.74 -4.14
N ALA A 251 -15.48 -11.51 -4.20
CA ALA A 251 -14.08 -11.20 -3.96
C ALA A 251 -13.67 -11.60 -2.53
N ARG A 252 -14.48 -11.25 -1.53
CA ARG A 252 -14.26 -11.63 -0.12
C ARG A 252 -14.24 -13.14 0.07
N ALA A 253 -15.20 -13.85 -0.51
CA ALA A 253 -15.24 -15.31 -0.46
C ALA A 253 -13.98 -15.94 -1.08
N ARG A 254 -13.51 -15.42 -2.23
CA ARG A 254 -12.26 -15.87 -2.89
C ARG A 254 -11.01 -15.59 -2.06
N LEU A 255 -11.02 -14.53 -1.25
CA LEU A 255 -9.95 -14.19 -0.32
C LEU A 255 -10.04 -14.93 1.02
N GLY A 256 -11.06 -15.78 1.21
CA GLY A 256 -11.30 -16.47 2.48
C GLY A 256 -11.79 -15.53 3.59
N LEU A 257 -12.27 -14.34 3.25
CA LEU A 257 -12.85 -13.38 4.18
C LEU A 257 -14.29 -13.79 4.49
N SER A 258 -14.64 -13.96 5.77
CA SER A 258 -15.99 -14.34 6.16
C SER A 258 -17.01 -13.25 5.78
N ALA A 259 -18.22 -13.69 5.39
CA ALA A 259 -19.32 -12.84 4.94
C ALA A 259 -19.78 -11.80 5.99
N SER A 260 -19.36 -11.94 7.25
CA SER A 260 -19.77 -11.08 8.37
C SER A 260 -18.85 -9.88 8.65
N ALA A 261 -17.70 -9.75 7.98
CA ALA A 261 -16.77 -8.64 8.26
C ALA A 261 -16.96 -7.45 7.31
N ALA A 262 -18.18 -6.91 7.23
CA ALA A 262 -18.23 -5.45 7.26
C ALA A 262 -17.76 -5.09 8.66
N THR A 263 -16.45 -4.89 8.85
CA THR A 263 -15.89 -4.59 10.16
C THR A 263 -16.72 -3.43 10.71
N PRO A 264 -17.45 -3.62 11.83
CA PRO A 264 -18.18 -2.51 12.43
C PRO A 264 -17.18 -1.39 12.68
N ILE A 265 -17.65 -0.15 12.77
CA ILE A 265 -16.86 0.92 13.38
C ILE A 265 -16.50 0.39 14.77
N LEU A 266 -15.28 -0.13 14.93
CA LEU A 266 -14.81 -0.63 16.21
C LEU A 266 -14.69 0.60 17.10
N ALA A 267 -15.69 0.82 17.95
CA ALA A 267 -15.57 1.77 19.04
C ALA A 267 -14.39 1.34 19.90
N ALA A 268 -13.47 2.27 20.17
CA ALA A 268 -12.23 2.15 20.95
C ALA A 268 -12.14 0.86 21.78
N THR A 269 -11.76 -0.23 21.11
CA THR A 269 -11.42 -1.52 21.71
C THR A 269 -9.91 -1.63 21.56
N PRO A 270 -9.16 -2.21 22.52
CA PRO A 270 -7.73 -2.44 22.31
C PRO A 270 -7.47 -3.09 20.94
N PRO A 271 -6.39 -2.70 20.23
CA PRO A 271 -6.10 -3.22 18.89
C PRO A 271 -6.09 -4.75 18.93
N LEU A 272 -6.94 -5.40 18.13
CA LEU A 272 -7.02 -6.86 18.10
C LEU A 272 -5.99 -7.39 17.09
N PRO A 273 -4.98 -8.18 17.52
CA PRO A 273 -4.02 -8.79 16.60
C PRO A 273 -4.72 -9.80 15.69
N VAL A 274 -4.41 -9.78 14.40
CA VAL A 274 -4.87 -10.78 13.43
C VAL A 274 -3.89 -11.97 13.45
N PRO A 275 -4.32 -13.17 13.88
CA PRO A 275 -3.45 -14.34 13.86
C PRO A 275 -3.21 -14.79 12.42
N ASN A 276 -1.95 -15.01 12.04
CA ASN A 276 -1.53 -15.50 10.72
C ASN A 276 -2.20 -14.73 9.55
N PRO A 277 -2.00 -13.41 9.44
CA PRO A 277 -2.65 -12.62 8.40
C PRO A 277 -2.18 -13.11 7.03
N ASN A 278 -3.09 -13.13 6.06
CA ASN A 278 -2.73 -13.43 4.68
C ASN A 278 -1.86 -12.29 4.13
N PRO A 279 -0.60 -12.52 3.71
CA PRO A 279 0.30 -11.48 3.22
C PRO A 279 -0.28 -10.64 2.08
N LYS A 280 -1.14 -11.24 1.24
CA LYS A 280 -1.83 -10.57 0.12
C LYS A 280 -2.79 -9.46 0.57
N LEU A 281 -3.25 -9.54 1.82
CA LEU A 281 -4.26 -8.63 2.37
C LEU A 281 -3.64 -7.55 3.24
N VAL A 282 -2.32 -7.57 3.43
CA VAL A 282 -1.61 -6.56 4.23
C VAL A 282 -1.54 -5.26 3.46
N THR A 283 -2.03 -4.20 4.07
CA THR A 283 -2.12 -2.85 3.50
C THR A 283 -1.02 -1.94 4.05
N PRO A 284 -0.74 -0.79 3.40
CA PRO A 284 0.15 0.22 3.98
C PRO A 284 -0.30 0.72 5.37
N LEU A 285 -1.61 0.78 5.63
CA LEU A 285 -2.12 1.11 6.98
C LEU A 285 -1.72 0.04 8.00
N ASP A 286 -1.83 -1.24 7.66
CA ASP A 286 -1.47 -2.31 8.59
C ASP A 286 0.02 -2.27 8.97
N LEU A 287 0.88 -1.85 8.05
CA LEU A 287 2.30 -1.60 8.33
C LEU A 287 2.49 -0.36 9.19
N ALA A 288 1.79 0.75 8.88
CA ALA A 288 1.89 2.00 9.64
C ALA A 288 1.39 1.88 11.10
N SER A 289 0.34 1.09 11.31
CA SER A 289 -0.29 0.82 12.60
C SER A 289 0.33 -0.37 13.34
N SER A 290 1.27 -1.08 12.73
CA SER A 290 1.88 -2.23 13.37
C SER A 290 2.68 -1.80 14.61
N PRO A 291 2.45 -2.40 15.79
CA PRO A 291 3.29 -2.14 16.96
C PRO A 291 4.74 -2.61 16.75
N SER A 292 4.98 -3.46 15.75
CA SER A 292 6.31 -3.93 15.36
C SER A 292 7.10 -2.89 14.53
N LEU A 293 6.48 -1.80 14.09
CA LEU A 293 7.08 -0.77 13.24
C LEU A 293 6.93 0.61 13.88
N MET A 294 8.03 1.20 14.35
CA MET A 294 8.03 2.54 14.94
C MET A 294 8.32 3.60 13.89
N ARG A 295 7.46 4.62 13.78
CA ARG A 295 7.71 5.77 12.90
C ARG A 295 8.88 6.61 13.41
N ILE A 296 9.93 6.72 12.61
CA ILE A 296 11.14 7.50 12.91
C ILE A 296 10.98 8.97 12.49
N GLY A 297 10.37 9.20 11.34
CA GLY A 297 10.13 10.55 10.83
C GLY A 297 9.91 10.61 9.33
N ARG A 298 9.76 11.84 8.82
CA ARG A 298 9.65 12.11 7.38
C ARG A 298 11.03 12.39 6.80
N LEU A 299 11.40 11.68 5.74
CA LEU A 299 12.69 11.82 5.04
C LEU A 299 12.61 12.82 3.88
N SER A 300 11.44 12.94 3.24
CA SER A 300 11.19 13.82 2.11
C SER A 300 9.77 14.37 2.16
N GLY A 301 9.58 15.60 1.64
CA GLY A 301 8.32 16.33 1.70
C GLY A 301 8.18 17.21 2.96
N ALA A 302 7.18 18.09 2.96
CA ALA A 302 6.87 18.94 4.12
C ALA A 302 6.56 18.07 5.34
N ALA A 303 7.09 18.42 6.53
CA ALA A 303 6.79 17.70 7.76
C ALA A 303 5.27 17.62 7.98
N SER A 304 4.72 16.42 8.19
CA SER A 304 3.33 16.31 8.65
C SER A 304 3.22 17.04 10.00
N PRO A 305 2.16 17.83 10.24
CA PRO A 305 1.87 18.28 11.58
C PRO A 305 1.75 17.04 12.46
N VAL A 306 2.61 16.94 13.47
CA VAL A 306 2.46 15.94 14.53
C VAL A 306 1.11 16.25 15.19
N PRO A 307 0.16 15.29 15.31
CA PRO A 307 -1.01 15.50 16.14
C PRO A 307 -0.52 15.83 17.55
N ALA A 308 -1.01 16.92 18.14
CA ALA A 308 -0.49 17.50 19.37
C ALA A 308 -0.69 16.64 20.63
N ASP A 309 -1.10 15.38 20.51
CA ASP A 309 -1.43 14.50 21.63
C ASP A 309 -0.48 13.30 21.67
N ALA A 310 0.80 13.57 21.96
CA ALA A 310 1.77 12.55 22.39
C ALA A 310 2.82 13.14 23.35
N VAL A 311 2.45 14.19 24.10
CA VAL A 311 3.19 14.65 25.28
C VAL A 311 2.16 14.92 26.37
N GLY A 312 1.93 13.93 27.22
CA GLY A 312 1.01 13.96 28.35
C GLY A 312 0.78 12.56 28.91
#